data_AF-A0A199UW19-F1
#
_entry.id   AF-A0A199UW19-F1
#
_cell.length_a   1.000
_cell.length_b   1.000
_cell.length_c   1.000
_cell.angle_alpha   90.00
_cell.angle_beta   90.00
_cell.angle_gamma   90.00
#
_symmetry.space_group_name_H-M   'P 1'
#
loop_
_entity.id
_entity.type
_entity.pdbx_description
1 polymer ?
#
loop_
_entity_poly.entity_id
_entity_poly.type
_entity_poly.pdbx_seq_one_letter_code
_entity_poly.pdbx_strand_id
1 'polypeptide(L)'
;MLFSTVMICENLQVMESHQAGKLDTSGTAKAVISCFQKLGVSFNLKQIKKIRDPKKQLDMVGVPEEYLSGHAFHLYHLTSPDETVSFEFQHNVCGRSIYAEELLMLLFLYKKVQSKADKKIYNMIDVLREGNMR
;
A
#
# COMPACT_ATOMS: atom_id res chain seq x y z
N MET A 1 -13.20 -16.21 28.28
CA MET A 1 -11.94 -15.84 27.58
C MET A 1 -12.31 -15.53 26.15
N LEU A 2 -12.31 -14.25 25.77
CA LEU A 2 -12.53 -13.84 24.37
C LEU A 2 -11.16 -13.88 23.67
N PHE A 3 -10.97 -14.80 22.74
CA PHE A 3 -9.82 -14.78 21.83
C PHE A 3 -10.03 -13.58 20.88
N SER A 4 -9.49 -12.42 21.22
CA SER A 4 -9.65 -11.18 20.44
C SER A 4 -8.57 -10.98 19.36
N THR A 5 -7.72 -11.98 19.13
CA THR A 5 -6.58 -11.88 18.21
C THR A 5 -6.76 -12.86 17.06
N VAL A 6 -6.86 -12.33 15.84
CA VAL A 6 -6.98 -13.13 14.60
C VAL A 6 -5.60 -13.38 14.00
N MET A 7 -4.64 -12.47 14.19
CA MET A 7 -3.28 -12.60 13.67
C MET A 7 -2.37 -13.32 14.67
N ILE A 8 -1.76 -14.44 14.25
CA ILE A 8 -0.78 -15.17 15.06
C ILE A 8 0.55 -14.40 15.17
N CYS A 9 0.88 -13.61 14.15
CA CYS A 9 2.06 -12.75 14.16
C CYS A 9 1.79 -11.42 14.84
N GLU A 10 2.59 -11.08 15.84
CA GLU A 10 2.42 -9.88 16.66
C GLU A 10 3.51 -8.83 16.40
N ASN A 11 4.68 -9.23 15.90
CA ASN A 11 5.77 -8.31 15.60
C ASN A 11 5.65 -7.83 14.15
N LEU A 12 5.22 -6.58 13.95
CA LEU A 12 5.16 -5.93 12.65
C LEU A 12 6.35 -4.99 12.46
N GLN A 13 7.09 -5.19 11.37
CA GLN A 13 8.08 -4.24 10.86
C GLN A 13 7.54 -3.61 9.58
N VAL A 14 7.61 -2.28 9.50
CA VAL A 14 7.18 -1.54 8.30
C VAL A 14 8.33 -0.69 7.80
N MET A 15 8.61 -0.83 6.51
CA MET A 15 9.54 0.02 5.78
C MET A 15 8.82 0.67 4.60
N GLU A 16 9.08 1.95 4.37
CA GLU A 16 8.64 2.64 3.16
C GLU A 16 9.77 3.46 2.54
N SER A 17 9.83 3.45 1.21
CA SER A 17 10.70 4.30 0.41
C SER A 17 9.88 5.16 -0.53
N HIS A 18 10.16 6.46 -0.47
CA HIS A 18 9.61 7.51 -1.33
C HIS A 18 10.71 8.55 -1.56
N GLN A 19 10.47 9.53 -2.43
CA GLN A 19 11.40 10.62 -2.71
C GLN A 19 11.91 11.32 -1.43
N ALA A 20 13.16 11.78 -1.46
CA ALA A 20 13.82 12.43 -0.33
C ALA A 20 13.01 13.59 0.30
N GLY A 21 12.30 14.36 -0.52
CA GLY A 21 11.46 15.49 -0.06
C GLY A 21 10.14 15.09 0.61
N LYS A 22 9.73 13.81 0.56
CA LYS A 22 8.47 13.35 1.15
C LYS A 22 8.65 13.02 2.64
N LEU A 23 8.29 13.98 3.49
CA LEU A 23 8.47 13.89 4.94
C LEU A 23 7.36 13.09 5.64
N ASP A 24 6.14 13.14 5.10
CA ASP A 24 4.99 12.47 5.67
C ASP A 24 4.98 10.96 5.38
N THR A 25 4.30 10.21 6.24
CA THR A 25 4.08 8.78 6.04
C THR A 25 2.98 8.59 5.00
N SER A 26 3.18 7.67 4.05
CA SER A 26 2.20 7.30 3.04
C SER A 26 0.82 7.03 3.64
N GLY A 27 -0.22 7.65 3.07
CA GLY A 27 -1.62 7.38 3.46
C GLY A 27 -1.99 5.90 3.30
N THR A 28 -1.50 5.27 2.22
CA THR A 28 -1.64 3.83 1.98
C THR A 28 -1.01 3.02 3.10
N ALA A 29 0.20 3.37 3.54
CA ALA A 29 0.86 2.67 4.64
C ALA A 29 0.08 2.78 5.95
N LYS A 30 -0.44 3.97 6.28
CA LYS A 30 -1.28 4.17 7.47
C LYS A 30 -2.54 3.29 7.43
N ALA A 31 -3.19 3.21 6.26
CA ALA A 31 -4.39 2.39 6.09
C ALA A 31 -4.09 0.88 6.24
N VAL A 32 -2.99 0.39 5.64
CA VAL A 32 -2.56 -1.01 5.76
C VAL A 32 -2.20 -1.36 7.21
N ILE A 33 -1.45 -0.50 7.90
CA ILE A 33 -1.13 -0.68 9.32
C ILE A 33 -2.40 -0.73 10.17
N SER A 34 -3.38 0.13 9.90
CA SER A 34 -4.66 0.09 10.60
C SER A 34 -5.39 -1.24 10.42
N CYS A 35 -5.26 -1.89 9.26
CA CYS A 35 -5.76 -3.25 9.07
C CYS A 35 -5.06 -4.26 9.99
N PHE A 36 -3.73 -4.23 10.10
CA PHE A 36 -3.01 -5.12 11.03
C PHE A 36 -3.37 -4.84 12.49
N GLN A 37 -3.55 -3.58 12.87
CA GLN A 37 -4.02 -3.22 14.21
C GLN A 37 -5.40 -3.81 14.53
N LYS A 38 -6.32 -3.79 13.56
CA LYS A 38 -7.63 -4.44 13.70
C LYS A 38 -7.53 -5.97 13.80
N LEU A 39 -6.47 -6.57 13.29
CA LEU A 39 -6.21 -8.01 13.40
C LEU A 39 -5.52 -8.40 14.73
N GLY A 40 -5.16 -7.42 15.56
CA GLY A 40 -4.61 -7.61 16.91
C GLY A 40 -3.15 -7.18 17.07
N VAL A 41 -2.51 -6.63 16.03
CA VAL A 41 -1.10 -6.22 16.07
C VAL A 41 -0.95 -4.84 16.71
N SER A 42 -0.13 -4.72 17.76
CA SER A 42 0.22 -3.40 18.32
C SER A 42 1.34 -2.75 17.50
N PHE A 43 1.08 -1.57 16.94
CA PHE A 43 2.09 -0.85 16.16
C PHE A 43 1.91 0.66 16.28
N ASN A 44 3.02 1.39 16.47
CA ASN A 44 3.04 2.85 16.50
C ASN A 44 3.58 3.37 15.17
N LEU A 45 2.85 4.28 14.51
CA LEU A 45 3.25 4.86 13.21
C LEU A 45 4.63 5.54 13.22
N LYS A 46 5.15 5.93 14.39
CA LYS A 46 6.52 6.45 14.54
C LYS A 46 7.60 5.39 14.33
N GLN A 47 7.26 4.09 14.41
CA GLN A 47 8.17 2.96 14.21
C GLN A 47 8.43 2.66 12.72
N ILE A 48 7.70 3.30 11.80
CA ILE A 48 7.88 3.09 10.36
C ILE A 48 9.29 3.54 9.95
N LYS A 49 10.04 2.62 9.35
CA LYS A 49 11.36 2.91 8.78
C LYS A 49 11.19 3.63 7.44
N LYS A 50 11.35 4.96 7.45
CA LYS A 50 11.31 5.80 6.26
C LYS A 50 12.69 5.87 5.61
N ILE A 51 12.87 5.17 4.50
CA ILE A 51 14.09 5.28 3.70
C ILE A 51 13.93 6.45 2.73
N ARG A 52 14.81 7.44 2.86
CA ARG A 52 14.84 8.68 2.05
C ARG A 52 16.22 9.00 1.49
N ASP A 53 17.25 8.34 2.03
CA ASP A 53 18.63 8.46 1.58
C ASP A 53 18.77 7.72 0.23
N PRO A 54 19.10 8.42 -0.88
CA PRO A 54 19.12 7.81 -2.21
C PRO A 54 20.05 6.59 -2.31
N LYS A 55 21.18 6.60 -1.61
CA LYS A 55 22.10 5.47 -1.61
C LYS A 55 21.47 4.24 -0.96
N LYS A 56 20.81 4.39 0.19
CA LYS A 56 20.04 3.29 0.80
C LYS A 56 18.85 2.84 -0.05
N GLN A 57 18.23 3.75 -0.80
CA GLN A 57 17.13 3.41 -1.70
C GLN A 57 17.59 2.51 -2.85
N LEU A 58 18.78 2.79 -3.41
CA LEU A 58 19.43 1.94 -4.41
C LEU A 58 19.88 0.61 -3.78
N ASP A 59 20.76 0.69 -2.78
CA ASP A 59 21.55 -0.44 -2.29
C ASP A 59 20.74 -1.41 -1.42
N MET A 60 19.82 -0.90 -0.60
CA MET A 60 19.07 -1.71 0.38
C MET A 60 17.63 -1.98 -0.06
N VAL A 61 16.96 -1.00 -0.67
CA VAL A 61 15.55 -1.13 -1.05
C VAL A 61 15.40 -1.68 -2.48
N GLY A 62 16.42 -1.51 -3.33
CA GLY A 62 16.37 -1.96 -4.72
C GLY A 62 15.52 -1.07 -5.62
N VAL A 63 15.41 0.22 -5.31
CA VAL A 63 14.77 1.20 -6.19
C VAL A 63 15.67 1.41 -7.41
N PRO A 64 15.20 1.26 -8.66
CA PRO A 64 16.01 1.58 -9.82
C PRO A 64 16.37 3.08 -9.86
N GLU A 65 17.60 3.39 -10.28
CA GLU A 65 18.14 4.76 -10.25
C GLU A 65 17.24 5.79 -10.96
N GLU A 66 16.72 5.42 -12.13
CA GLU A 66 15.80 6.23 -12.92
C GLU A 66 14.48 6.59 -12.22
N TYR A 67 14.10 5.84 -11.17
CA TYR A 67 12.87 6.05 -10.40
C TYR A 67 13.12 6.63 -8.99
N LEU A 68 14.33 7.05 -8.64
CA LEU A 68 14.62 7.69 -7.33
C LEU A 68 13.76 8.94 -7.09
N SER A 69 13.49 9.71 -8.15
CA SER A 69 12.61 10.89 -8.11
C SER A 69 11.11 10.56 -8.18
N GLY A 70 10.75 9.29 -8.37
CA GLY A 70 9.40 8.86 -8.69
C GLY A 70 9.16 7.39 -8.34
N HIS A 71 9.02 7.06 -7.05
CA HIS A 71 8.69 5.70 -6.61
C HIS A 71 7.87 5.69 -5.32
N ALA A 72 7.26 4.54 -5.04
CA ALA A 72 6.61 4.24 -3.77
C ALA A 72 6.77 2.74 -3.47
N PHE A 73 7.72 2.39 -2.61
CA PHE A 73 8.00 0.99 -2.22
C PHE A 73 7.61 0.82 -0.76
N HIS A 74 6.89 -0.25 -0.45
CA HIS A 74 6.49 -0.54 0.92
C HIS A 74 6.66 -2.02 1.22
N LEU A 75 7.14 -2.32 2.42
CA LEU A 75 7.33 -3.65 2.96
C LEU A 75 6.66 -3.73 4.34
N TYR A 76 5.84 -4.76 4.54
CA TYR A 76 5.21 -5.09 5.81
C TYR A 76 5.61 -6.53 6.15
N HIS A 77 6.39 -6.69 7.20
CA HIS A 77 6.91 -7.98 7.63
C HIS A 77 6.35 -8.31 9.02
N LEU A 78 5.63 -9.42 9.11
CA LEU A 78 5.06 -9.91 10.37
C LEU A 78 5.76 -11.20 10.79
N THR A 79 6.04 -11.33 12.08
CA THR A 79 6.67 -12.51 12.66
C THR A 79 5.90 -12.98 13.90
N SER A 80 5.76 -14.30 14.09
CA SER A 80 5.18 -14.91 15.29
C SER A 80 6.10 -14.75 16.52
N PRO A 81 5.55 -14.82 17.75
CA PRO A 81 6.37 -14.68 18.97
C PRO A 81 7.49 -15.72 19.11
N ASP A 82 7.30 -16.91 18.58
CA ASP A 82 8.28 -18.01 18.57
C ASP A 82 9.19 -18.00 17.32
N GLU A 83 9.06 -16.98 16.46
CA GLU A 83 9.83 -16.79 15.24
C GLU A 83 9.67 -17.89 14.17
N THR A 84 8.69 -18.79 14.31
CA THR A 84 8.50 -19.90 13.38
C THR A 84 7.62 -19.55 12.16
N VAL A 85 6.85 -18.47 12.24
CA VAL A 85 5.94 -18.02 11.18
C VAL A 85 6.28 -16.60 10.76
N SER A 86 6.40 -16.40 9.45
CA SER A 86 6.63 -15.08 8.86
C SER A 86 5.70 -14.82 7.68
N PHE A 87 5.16 -13.60 7.63
CA PHE A 87 4.43 -13.08 6.47
C PHE A 87 5.11 -11.82 5.96
N GLU A 88 5.19 -11.70 4.64
CA GLU A 88 5.72 -10.51 3.98
C GLU A 88 4.75 -10.04 2.91
N PHE A 89 4.45 -8.74 2.94
CA PHE A 89 3.68 -8.06 1.91
C PHE A 89 4.50 -6.93 1.36
N GLN A 90 4.69 -6.92 0.04
CA GLN A 90 5.42 -5.88 -0.66
C GLN A 90 4.62 -5.34 -1.83
N HIS A 91 4.64 -4.01 -2.01
CA HIS A 91 4.19 -3.38 -3.24
C HIS A 91 5.15 -2.25 -3.61
N ASN A 92 5.62 -2.29 -4.86
CA ASN A 92 6.60 -1.38 -5.41
C ASN A 92 6.03 -0.71 -6.65
N VAL A 93 6.02 0.61 -6.63
CA VAL A 93 5.61 1.41 -7.77
C VAL A 93 6.81 2.19 -8.28
N CYS A 94 7.12 2.01 -9.56
CA CYS A 94 8.09 2.80 -10.31
C CYS A 94 7.36 3.80 -11.20
N GLY A 95 7.76 5.07 -11.11
CA GLY A 95 7.19 6.15 -11.90
C GLY A 95 5.71 6.39 -11.63
N ARG A 96 4.96 6.65 -12.71
CA ARG A 96 3.53 7.03 -12.64
C ARG A 96 2.62 6.16 -13.50
N SER A 97 3.15 5.10 -14.12
CA SER A 97 2.40 4.26 -15.06
C SER A 97 1.17 3.62 -14.41
N ILE A 98 1.25 3.21 -13.15
CA ILE A 98 0.10 2.66 -12.40
C ILE A 98 -1.03 3.69 -12.23
N TYR A 99 -0.72 4.98 -12.21
CA TYR A 99 -1.73 6.05 -12.15
C TYR A 99 -2.27 6.36 -13.54
N ALA A 100 -1.54 6.02 -14.62
CA ALA A 100 -1.95 6.23 -16.00
C ALA A 100 -3.00 5.20 -16.49
N GLU A 101 -3.50 4.33 -15.61
CA GLU A 101 -4.68 3.49 -15.89
C GLU A 101 -6.01 4.28 -15.87
N GLU A 102 -5.94 5.59 -16.11
CA GLU A 102 -7.07 6.50 -16.22
C GLU A 102 -8.08 6.05 -17.27
N LEU A 103 -7.62 5.33 -18.31
CA LEU A 103 -8.49 4.73 -19.31
C LEU A 103 -9.53 3.78 -18.68
N LEU A 104 -9.15 3.01 -17.65
CA LEU A 104 -10.09 2.11 -16.98
C LEU A 104 -11.19 2.89 -16.25
N MET A 105 -10.82 3.99 -15.59
CA MET A 105 -11.77 4.89 -14.93
C MET A 105 -12.72 5.57 -15.93
N LEU A 106 -12.19 6.00 -17.07
CA LEU A 106 -12.97 6.60 -18.15
C LEU A 106 -13.97 5.60 -18.74
N LEU A 107 -13.54 4.37 -19.03
CA LEU A 107 -14.41 3.30 -19.53
C LEU A 107 -15.51 2.96 -18.52
N PHE A 108 -15.15 2.85 -17.23
CA PHE A 108 -16.11 2.66 -16.15
C PHE A 108 -17.16 3.77 -16.15
N LEU A 109 -16.72 5.03 -16.13
CA LEU A 109 -17.62 6.17 -16.02
C LEU A 109 -18.52 6.29 -17.26
N TYR A 110 -17.96 6.08 -18.46
CA TYR A 110 -18.71 6.03 -19.70
C TYR A 110 -19.84 4.99 -19.63
N LYS A 111 -19.55 3.78 -19.15
CA LYS A 111 -20.55 2.72 -18.98
C LYS A 111 -21.66 3.14 -18.01
N LYS A 112 -21.33 3.80 -16.89
CA LYS A 112 -22.33 4.29 -15.91
C LYS A 112 -23.21 5.41 -16.48
N VAL A 113 -22.66 6.26 -17.35
CA VAL A 113 -23.43 7.30 -18.07
C VAL A 113 -24.37 6.66 -19.09
N GLN A 114 -23.88 5.72 -19.91
CA GLN A 114 -24.70 5.01 -20.90
C GLN A 114 -25.85 4.24 -20.26
N SER A 115 -25.59 3.60 -19.11
CA SER A 115 -26.62 2.88 -18.36
C SER A 115 -27.54 3.79 -17.55
N LYS A 116 -27.38 5.12 -17.62
CA LYS A 116 -28.13 6.11 -16.84
C LYS A 116 -28.16 5.81 -15.34
N ALA A 117 -27.04 5.34 -14.78
CA ALA A 117 -26.97 4.94 -13.38
C ALA A 117 -27.36 6.10 -12.43
N ASP A 118 -28.14 5.81 -11.39
CA ASP A 118 -28.61 6.82 -10.43
C ASP A 118 -27.45 7.43 -9.62
N LYS A 119 -26.48 6.60 -9.22
CA LYS A 119 -25.26 7.04 -8.54
C LYS A 119 -24.43 7.93 -9.46
N LYS A 120 -23.97 9.09 -8.95
CA LYS A 120 -23.21 10.09 -9.73
C LYS A 120 -21.76 10.27 -9.30
N ILE A 121 -21.44 9.98 -8.03
CA ILE A 121 -20.09 10.10 -7.49
C ILE A 121 -19.56 8.70 -7.19
N TYR A 122 -18.41 8.38 -7.74
CA TYR A 122 -17.76 7.07 -7.65
C TYR A 122 -16.35 7.20 -7.11
N ASN A 123 -15.81 6.11 -6.57
CA ASN A 123 -14.42 5.99 -6.15
C ASN A 123 -13.74 4.76 -6.78
N MET A 124 -12.46 4.54 -6.50
CA MET A 124 -11.72 3.43 -7.10
C MET A 124 -12.22 2.04 -6.67
N ILE A 125 -12.86 1.91 -5.50
CA ILE A 125 -13.48 0.65 -5.08
C ILE A 125 -14.68 0.31 -5.97
N ASP A 126 -15.45 1.32 -6.40
CA ASP A 126 -16.54 1.11 -7.36
C ASP A 126 -16.00 0.60 -8.70
N VAL A 127 -14.88 1.17 -9.18
CA VAL A 127 -14.22 0.75 -10.42
C VAL A 127 -13.72 -0.69 -10.29
N LEU A 128 -13.02 -1.02 -9.21
CA LEU A 128 -12.48 -2.37 -8.98
C LEU A 128 -13.58 -3.44 -8.87
N ARG A 129 -14.75 -3.10 -8.30
CA ARG A 129 -15.90 -4.01 -8.21
C ARG A 129 -16.57 -4.29 -9.55
N GLU A 130 -16.42 -3.40 -10.52
CA GLU A 130 -16.92 -3.65 -11.88
C GLU A 130 -16.15 -4.78 -12.58
N GLY A 131 -14.91 -5.05 -12.14
CA GLY A 131 -14.03 -6.06 -12.72
C GLY A 131 -13.23 -5.54 -13.91
N ASN A 132 -12.54 -6.45 -14.60
CA ASN A 132 -11.77 -6.08 -15.79
C ASN A 132 -12.71 -5.62 -16.92
N MET A 133 -12.43 -4.45 -17.50
CA MET A 133 -13.19 -3.84 -18.59
C MET A 133 -12.36 -3.72 -19.89
N ARG A 134 -11.26 -4.45 -19.97
CA ARG A 134 -10.44 -4.64 -21.19
C ARG A 134 -10.72 -5.99 -21.82
#